data_AF-A0A2D0I429-F1
#
_entry.id   AF-A0A2D0I429-F1
#
_cell.length_a   1.000
_cell.length_b   1.000
_cell.length_c   1.000
_cell.angle_alpha   90.00
_cell.angle_beta   90.00
_cell.angle_gamma   90.00
#
_symmetry.space_group_name_H-M   'P 1'
#
loop_
_entity.id
_entity.type
_entity.pdbx_description
1 polymer ?
#
loop_
_entity_poly.entity_id
_entity_poly.type
_entity_poly.pdbx_seq_one_letter_code
_entity_poly.pdbx_strand_id
1 'polypeptide(L)'
;MNRTEYLKNYKHYHYERTRKIVTFPLLTEDFEALKIRADALDMKATKLAKEVVLNFIENSPNQFMTKEQWELVQSYIRISRGIANNINQIAYKANIGEFIDVNILISALKKYEDEFRLLIAKL
;
A
#
# COMPACT_ATOMS: atom_id res chain seq x y z
N MET A 1 22.64 7.88 13.22
CA MET A 1 21.17 7.97 13.40
C MET A 1 20.64 6.57 13.66
N ASN A 2 19.93 6.34 14.76
CA ASN A 2 19.37 5.02 15.08
C ASN A 2 18.24 4.66 14.10
N ARG A 3 18.13 3.40 13.65
CA ARG A 3 17.06 2.90 12.76
C ARG A 3 15.66 3.31 13.21
N THR A 4 15.40 3.27 14.51
CA THR A 4 14.10 3.68 15.10
C THR A 4 13.83 5.16 14.88
N GLU A 5 14.87 5.97 15.01
CA GLU A 5 14.83 7.42 14.87
C GLU A 5 14.70 7.84 13.40
N TYR A 6 15.42 7.17 12.50
CA TYR A 6 15.25 7.31 11.05
C TYR A 6 13.82 6.98 10.60
N LEU A 7 13.27 5.84 11.05
CA LEU A 7 11.90 5.45 10.71
C LEU A 7 10.87 6.43 11.27
N LYS A 8 11.09 6.98 12.46
CA LYS A 8 10.21 7.97 13.07
C LYS A 8 10.22 9.28 12.27
N ASN A 9 11.40 9.76 11.91
CA ASN A 9 11.57 10.99 11.13
C ASN A 9 11.07 10.82 9.68
N TYR A 10 11.34 9.69 9.04
CA TYR A 10 10.82 9.37 7.72
C TYR A 10 9.29 9.30 7.71
N LYS A 11 8.70 8.62 8.71
CA LYS A 11 7.25 8.58 8.87
C LYS A 11 6.69 9.97 9.08
N HIS A 12 7.26 10.77 9.98
CA HIS A 12 6.80 12.13 10.28
C HIS A 12 6.88 13.03 9.04
N TYR A 13 8.03 13.05 8.34
CA TYR A 13 8.22 13.80 7.11
C TYR A 13 7.22 13.41 6.01
N HIS A 14 6.98 12.11 5.79
CA HIS A 14 5.95 11.67 4.84
C HIS A 14 4.54 12.00 5.33
N TYR A 15 4.26 11.89 6.62
CA TYR A 15 2.95 12.14 7.20
C TYR A 15 2.52 13.59 6.97
N GLU A 16 3.40 14.55 7.27
CA GLU A 16 3.11 15.97 7.15
C GLU A 16 2.93 16.44 5.70
N ARG A 17 3.67 15.87 4.75
CA ARG A 17 3.59 16.30 3.34
C ARG A 17 2.53 15.58 2.52
N THR A 18 2.15 14.34 2.87
CA THR A 18 1.27 13.51 2.02
C THR A 18 -0.15 13.34 2.56
N ARG A 19 -0.39 13.54 3.86
CA ARG A 19 -1.74 13.45 4.43
C ARG A 19 -2.38 14.82 4.62
N LYS A 20 -2.98 15.33 3.55
CA LYS A 20 -3.97 16.41 3.69
C LYS A 20 -5.27 15.81 4.21
N ILE A 21 -5.71 16.26 5.37
CA ILE A 21 -7.01 15.89 5.95
C ILE A 21 -8.01 16.93 5.47
N VAL A 22 -9.11 16.46 4.87
CA VAL A 22 -10.24 17.31 4.49
C VAL A 22 -11.44 16.85 5.31
N THR A 23 -12.10 17.80 5.96
CA THR A 23 -13.31 17.56 6.75
C THR A 23 -14.42 18.41 6.17
N PHE A 24 -15.57 17.80 5.92
CA PHE A 24 -16.76 18.50 5.47
C PHE A 24 -17.99 17.94 6.19
N PRO A 25 -18.96 18.79 6.53
CA PRO A 25 -20.21 18.34 7.12
C PRO A 25 -21.07 17.64 6.06
N LEU A 26 -21.81 16.62 6.50
CA LEU A 26 -22.84 15.95 5.72
C LEU A 26 -24.15 16.01 6.50
N LEU A 27 -25.27 16.03 5.78
CA LEU A 27 -26.57 15.77 6.38
C LEU A 27 -26.61 14.32 6.87
N THR A 28 -27.40 14.07 7.91
CA THR A 28 -27.50 12.73 8.51
C THR A 28 -27.98 11.69 7.49
N GLU A 29 -28.99 12.03 6.69
CA GLU A 29 -29.55 11.17 5.65
C GLU A 29 -28.51 10.80 4.58
N ASP A 30 -27.71 11.77 4.13
CA ASP A 30 -26.63 11.55 3.16
C ASP A 30 -25.54 10.63 3.73
N PHE A 31 -25.20 10.80 5.01
CA PHE A 31 -24.24 9.94 5.68
C PHE A 31 -24.74 8.50 5.84
N GLU A 32 -26.02 8.31 6.17
CA GLU A 32 -26.60 6.98 6.25
C GLU A 32 -26.63 6.27 4.90
N ALA A 33 -27.03 6.97 3.84
CA ALA A 33 -27.01 6.44 2.47
C ALA A 33 -25.58 6.05 2.03
N LEU A 34 -24.58 6.89 2.36
CA LEU A 34 -23.17 6.59 2.13
C LEU A 34 -22.73 5.35 2.90
N LYS A 35 -23.13 5.22 4.17
CA LYS A 35 -22.75 4.10 5.03
C LYS A 35 -23.29 2.77 4.50
N ILE A 36 -24.57 2.71 4.11
CA ILE A 36 -25.19 1.51 3.52
C ILE A 36 -24.41 1.04 2.29
N ARG A 37 -24.02 1.97 1.41
CA ARG A 37 -23.22 1.66 0.22
C ARG A 37 -21.81 1.20 0.58
N ALA A 38 -21.21 1.77 1.61
CA ALA A 38 -19.88 1.39 2.07
C ALA A 38 -19.86 -0.02 2.64
N ASP A 39 -20.88 -0.36 3.44
CA ASP A 39 -21.06 -1.69 4.03
C ASP A 39 -21.28 -2.75 2.92
N ALA A 40 -22.07 -2.44 1.89
CA ALA A 40 -22.26 -3.32 0.74
C ALA A 40 -20.96 -3.59 -0.05
N LEU A 41 -19.99 -2.69 0.04
CA LEU A 41 -18.67 -2.79 -0.60
C LEU A 41 -17.56 -3.26 0.37
N ASP A 42 -17.92 -3.70 1.58
CA ASP A 42 -16.97 -4.12 2.63
C ASP A 42 -15.89 -3.05 2.91
N MET A 43 -16.27 -1.76 2.95
CA MET A 43 -15.35 -0.65 3.19
C MET A 43 -15.90 0.42 4.16
N LYS A 44 -15.01 1.22 4.75
CA LYS A 44 -15.42 2.33 5.64
C LYS A 44 -16.09 3.45 4.84
N ALA A 45 -17.15 4.05 5.39
CA ALA A 45 -17.84 5.21 4.81
C ALA A 45 -16.89 6.37 4.46
N THR A 46 -15.89 6.64 5.32
CA THR A 46 -14.88 7.68 5.04
C THR A 46 -13.98 7.34 3.85
N LYS A 47 -13.68 6.06 3.62
CA LYS A 47 -12.95 5.59 2.43
C LYS A 47 -13.82 5.78 1.20
N LEU A 48 -15.09 5.34 1.25
CA LEU A 48 -16.01 5.49 0.13
C LEU A 48 -16.22 6.97 -0.26
N ALA A 49 -16.42 7.85 0.72
CA ALA A 49 -16.54 9.29 0.48
C ALA A 49 -15.31 9.85 -0.27
N LYS A 50 -14.11 9.44 0.15
CA LYS A 50 -12.87 9.85 -0.50
C LYS A 50 -12.82 9.37 -1.95
N GLU A 51 -13.14 8.10 -2.21
CA GLU A 51 -13.14 7.54 -3.57
C GLU A 51 -14.16 8.27 -4.48
N VAL A 52 -15.37 8.53 -3.99
CA VAL A 52 -16.39 9.28 -4.75
C VAL A 52 -15.89 10.68 -5.13
N VAL A 53 -15.31 11.41 -4.18
CA VAL A 53 -14.79 12.76 -4.43
C VAL A 53 -13.60 12.72 -5.40
N LEU A 54 -12.69 11.77 -5.24
CA LEU A 54 -11.54 11.63 -6.14
C LEU A 54 -11.97 11.25 -7.56
N ASN A 55 -12.87 10.28 -7.72
CA ASN A 55 -13.41 9.90 -9.03
C ASN A 55 -14.09 11.08 -9.73
N PHE A 56 -14.84 11.89 -8.97
CA PHE A 56 -15.46 13.12 -9.48
C PHE A 56 -14.41 14.14 -9.95
N ILE A 57 -13.36 14.38 -9.16
CA ILE A 57 -12.28 15.31 -9.53
C ILE A 57 -11.50 14.82 -10.75
N GLU A 58 -11.25 13.52 -10.83
CA GLU A 58 -10.41 12.89 -11.87
C GLU A 58 -11.19 12.56 -13.15
N ASN A 59 -12.49 12.87 -13.23
CA ASN A 59 -13.39 12.47 -14.32
C ASN A 59 -13.30 10.97 -14.66
N SER A 60 -12.98 10.15 -13.67
CA SER A 60 -12.84 8.70 -13.85
C SER A 60 -14.19 8.03 -13.64
N PRO A 61 -14.58 7.04 -14.48
CA PRO A 61 -15.78 6.27 -14.21
C PRO A 61 -15.67 5.65 -12.82
N ASN A 62 -16.75 5.70 -12.03
CA ASN A 62 -16.84 5.17 -10.66
C ASN A 62 -16.53 3.66 -10.62
N GLN A 63 -15.25 3.30 -10.74
CA GLN A 63 -14.75 1.95 -10.57
C GLN A 63 -14.21 1.85 -9.15
N PHE A 64 -15.09 1.43 -8.24
CA PHE A 64 -14.65 1.00 -6.93
C PHE A 64 -13.93 -0.34 -7.09
N MET A 65 -12.71 -0.44 -6.54
CA MET A 65 -12.02 -1.73 -6.54
C MET A 65 -12.83 -2.74 -5.75
N THR A 66 -13.05 -3.92 -6.33
CA THR A 66 -13.59 -5.07 -5.60
C THR A 66 -12.61 -5.51 -4.52
N LYS A 67 -13.10 -6.29 -3.54
CA LYS A 67 -12.25 -6.89 -2.50
C LYS A 67 -11.10 -7.70 -3.09
N GLU A 68 -11.38 -8.49 -4.13
CA GLU A 68 -10.38 -9.29 -4.84
C GLU A 68 -9.31 -8.41 -5.49
N GLN A 69 -9.71 -7.33 -6.17
CA GLN A 69 -8.77 -6.36 -6.76
C GLN A 69 -7.90 -5.71 -5.67
N TRP A 70 -8.49 -5.36 -4.53
CA TRP A 70 -7.75 -4.80 -3.40
C TRP A 70 -6.74 -5.79 -2.80
N GLU A 71 -7.14 -7.04 -2.60
CA GLU A 71 -6.25 -8.11 -2.11
C GLU A 71 -5.08 -8.37 -3.08
N LEU A 72 -5.33 -8.26 -4.38
CA LEU A 72 -4.31 -8.38 -5.41
C LEU A 72 -3.29 -7.23 -5.33
N VAL A 73 -3.76 -5.98 -5.21
CA VAL A 73 -2.90 -4.80 -5.01
C VAL A 73 -2.09 -4.91 -3.72
N GLN A 74 -2.69 -5.35 -2.62
CA GLN A 74 -1.97 -5.55 -1.35
C GLN A 74 -0.89 -6.62 -1.46
N SER A 75 -1.19 -7.72 -2.16
CA SER A 75 -0.23 -8.80 -2.41
C SER A 75 0.95 -8.32 -3.24
N TYR A 76 0.69 -7.54 -4.29
CA TYR A 76 1.73 -6.88 -5.09
C TYR A 76 2.63 -6.00 -4.22
N ILE A 77 2.04 -5.08 -3.45
CA ILE A 77 2.79 -4.17 -2.57
C ILE A 77 3.67 -4.93 -1.57
N ARG A 78 3.16 -6.04 -1.01
CA ARG A 78 3.93 -6.88 -0.08
C ARG A 78 5.16 -7.47 -0.75
N ILE A 79 5.01 -8.07 -1.93
CA ILE A 79 6.10 -8.67 -2.70
C ILE A 79 7.14 -7.61 -3.07
N SER A 80 6.70 -6.46 -3.63
CA SER A 80 7.60 -5.37 -4.01
C SER A 80 8.41 -4.84 -2.83
N ARG A 81 7.80 -4.68 -1.65
CA ARG A 81 8.51 -4.29 -0.42
C ARG A 81 9.52 -5.35 0.02
N GLY A 82 9.19 -6.63 -0.11
CA GLY A 82 10.10 -7.73 0.18
C GLY A 82 11.37 -7.67 -0.67
N ILE A 83 11.21 -7.48 -1.98
CA ILE A 83 12.32 -7.33 -2.93
C ILE A 83 13.16 -6.09 -2.59
N ALA A 84 12.53 -4.93 -2.38
CA ALA A 84 13.23 -3.69 -2.05
C ALA A 84 14.04 -3.82 -0.73
N ASN A 85 13.48 -4.49 0.27
CA ASN A 85 14.20 -4.75 1.52
C ASN A 85 15.43 -5.63 1.34
N ASN A 86 15.33 -6.68 0.51
CA ASN A 86 16.47 -7.54 0.20
C ASN A 86 17.57 -6.77 -0.53
N ILE A 87 17.21 -5.94 -1.51
CA ILE A 87 18.16 -5.07 -2.24
C ILE A 87 18.84 -4.09 -1.27
N ASN A 88 18.09 -3.47 -0.37
CA ASN A 88 18.66 -2.56 0.64
C ASN A 88 19.62 -3.27 1.59
N GLN A 89 19.34 -4.52 1.98
CA GLN A 89 20.26 -5.31 2.80
C GLN A 89 21.55 -5.64 2.06
N ILE A 90 21.48 -5.97 0.77
CA ILE A 90 22.67 -6.17 -0.08
C ILE A 90 23.51 -4.91 -0.11
N ALA A 91 22.89 -3.78 -0.45
CA ALA A 91 23.59 -2.51 -0.56
C ALA A 91 24.27 -2.12 0.78
N TYR A 92 23.55 -2.30 1.89
CA TYR A 92 24.11 -2.03 3.22
C TYR A 92 25.31 -2.92 3.54
N LYS A 93 25.20 -4.25 3.36
CA LYS A 93 26.29 -5.19 3.64
C LYS A 93 27.51 -4.95 2.75
N ALA A 94 27.28 -4.66 1.47
CA ALA A 94 28.34 -4.32 0.52
C ALA A 94 29.10 -3.06 0.97
N ASN A 95 28.37 -2.03 1.41
CA ASN A 95 28.97 -0.76 1.85
C ASN A 95 29.84 -0.90 3.10
N ILE A 96 29.54 -1.84 4.00
CA ILE A 96 30.33 -2.08 5.22
C ILE A 96 31.41 -3.14 5.04
N GLY A 97 31.59 -3.67 3.83
CA GLY A 97 32.61 -4.69 3.51
C GLY A 97 32.32 -6.07 4.13
N GLU A 98 31.09 -6.33 4.58
CA GLU A 98 30.70 -7.64 5.09
C GLU A 98 30.55 -8.65 3.95
N PHE A 99 30.91 -9.91 4.24
CA PHE A 99 30.64 -11.00 3.32
C PHE A 99 29.13 -11.18 3.13
N ILE A 100 28.69 -11.14 1.87
CA ILE A 100 27.30 -11.36 1.49
C ILE A 100 27.16 -12.84 1.12
N ASP A 101 26.38 -13.59 1.91
CA ASP A 101 25.91 -14.90 1.47
C ASP A 101 24.85 -14.72 0.38
N VAL A 102 25.31 -14.80 -0.86
CA VAL A 102 24.50 -14.61 -2.06
C VAL A 102 23.42 -15.69 -2.19
N ASN A 103 23.62 -16.89 -1.63
CA ASN A 103 22.67 -18.00 -1.77
C ASN A 103 21.36 -17.73 -1.00
N ILE A 104 21.47 -17.13 0.19
CA ILE A 104 20.29 -16.74 0.99
C ILE A 104 19.46 -15.69 0.24
N LEU A 105 20.13 -14.74 -0.42
CA LEU A 105 19.48 -13.69 -1.18
C LEU A 105 18.83 -14.19 -2.46
N ILE A 106 19.53 -15.04 -3.22
CA ILE A 106 18.96 -15.69 -4.41
C ILE A 106 17.72 -16.48 -4.02
N SER A 107 17.78 -17.23 -2.91
CA SER A 107 16.63 -18.02 -2.43
C SER A 107 15.45 -17.13 -2.03
N ALA A 108 15.71 -16.01 -1.35
CA ALA A 108 14.68 -15.05 -0.97
C ALA A 108 14.06 -14.32 -2.17
N LEU A 109 14.86 -13.95 -3.17
CA LEU A 109 14.38 -13.34 -4.42
C LEU A 109 13.54 -14.32 -5.23
N LYS A 110 14.00 -15.57 -5.34
CA LYS A 110 13.26 -16.64 -6.04
C LYS A 110 11.90 -16.90 -5.41
N LYS A 111 11.81 -16.89 -4.07
CA LYS A 111 10.52 -16.97 -3.37
C LYS A 111 9.57 -15.83 -3.77
N TYR A 112 10.06 -14.60 -3.82
CA TYR A 112 9.23 -13.46 -4.22
C TYR A 112 8.85 -13.49 -5.70
N GLU A 113 9.73 -13.99 -6.56
CA GLU A 113 9.44 -14.26 -7.97
C GLU A 113 8.32 -15.28 -8.13
N ASP A 114 8.36 -16.38 -7.37
CA ASP A 114 7.32 -17.41 -7.38
C ASP A 114 5.99 -16.88 -6.83
N GLU A 115 6.01 -16.12 -5.72
CA GLU A 115 4.82 -15.42 -5.20
C GLU A 115 4.24 -14.44 -6.25
N PHE A 116 5.10 -13.76 -7.01
CA PHE A 116 4.68 -12.83 -8.05
C PHE A 116 4.08 -13.55 -9.26
N ARG A 117 4.64 -14.69 -9.68
CA ARG A 117 4.07 -15.53 -10.74
C ARG A 117 2.67 -16.04 -10.35
N LEU A 118 2.51 -16.51 -9.12
CA LEU A 118 1.21 -16.94 -8.60
C LEU A 118 0.20 -15.78 -8.56
N LEU A 119 0.66 -14.56 -8.29
CA LEU A 119 -0.18 -13.37 -8.33
C LEU A 119 -0.64 -13.06 -9.76
N ILE A 120 0.29 -13.07 -10.73
CA ILE A 120 -0.03 -12.82 -12.15
C ILE A 120 -0.97 -13.89 -12.69
N ALA A 121 -0.82 -15.15 -12.30
CA ALA A 121 -1.70 -16.22 -12.74
C ALA A 121 -3.16 -16.08 -12.27
N LYS A 122 -3.44 -15.16 -11.33
CA LYS A 122 -4.79 -14.84 -10.84
C LYS A 122 -5.41 -13.61 -11.52
N LEU A 123 -4.63 -12.87 -12.32
CA LEU A 123 -5.10 -11.76 -13.16
C LEU A 123 -5.72 -12.30 -14.44
#